data_AF-A0A173U3Y2-F1
#
_entry.id   AF-A0A173U3Y2-F1
#
_cell.length_a   1.000
_cell.length_b   1.000
_cell.length_c   1.000
_cell.angle_alpha   90.00
_cell.angle_beta   90.00
_cell.angle_gamma   90.00
#
_symmetry.space_group_name_H-M   'P 1'
#
loop_
_entity.id
_entity.type
_entity.pdbx_description
1 polymer ?
#
loop_
_entity_poly.entity_id
_entity_poly.type
_entity_poly.pdbx_seq_one_letter_code
_entity_poly.pdbx_strand_id
1 'polypeptide(L)'
;MKGYLDAKELESYKKEDLQELAKQLGVDAEGTKKEIAARCAAVEVDIPDNSELTEEDKKVAAEAAAEAAAKAEEEKAAAEAAAKVEEEKAAAEAAAKAEEEKAAAEAAAKAEEEKAAAEAAAKAEEEKKAAGLVKVKAQRRFLDKELNQIKDTGDVYTVSRERAAVLKEAGVAEVAE
;
A
#
# COMPACT_ATOMS: atom_id res chain seq x y z
N MET A 1 -55.89 1.06 35.40
CA MET A 1 -55.72 2.50 35.11
C MET A 1 -54.54 2.57 34.16
N LYS A 2 -54.59 3.43 33.15
CA LYS A 2 -53.46 3.53 32.22
C LYS A 2 -52.27 4.23 32.90
N GLY A 3 -51.12 3.56 32.95
CA GLY A 3 -49.91 4.00 33.65
C GLY A 3 -48.63 3.68 32.86
N TYR A 4 -47.51 4.20 33.35
CA TYR A 4 -46.19 4.04 32.72
C TYR A 4 -45.34 3.09 33.55
N LEU A 5 -44.48 2.33 32.89
CA LEU A 5 -43.53 1.44 33.56
C LEU A 5 -42.35 2.25 34.11
N ASP A 6 -41.86 1.90 35.29
CA ASP A 6 -40.74 2.60 35.91
C ASP A 6 -39.43 2.30 35.15
N ALA A 7 -38.79 3.35 34.65
CA ALA A 7 -37.58 3.23 33.85
C ALA A 7 -36.41 2.62 34.64
N LYS A 8 -36.31 2.90 35.95
CA LYS A 8 -35.22 2.36 36.80
C LYS A 8 -35.41 0.88 37.07
N GLU A 9 -36.66 0.44 37.22
CA GLU A 9 -36.97 -0.99 37.32
C GLU A 9 -36.64 -1.70 36.01
N LEU A 10 -37.02 -1.14 34.85
CA LEU A 10 -36.71 -1.71 33.55
C LEU A 10 -35.20 -1.79 33.28
N GLU A 11 -34.40 -0.84 33.76
CA GLU A 11 -32.94 -0.91 33.68
C GLU A 11 -32.33 -2.10 34.46
N SER A 12 -33.05 -2.69 35.42
CA SER A 12 -32.61 -3.90 36.11
C SER A 12 -32.87 -5.20 35.32
N TYR A 13 -33.77 -5.17 34.33
CA TYR A 13 -34.21 -6.35 33.58
C TYR A 13 -33.15 -6.79 32.57
N LYS A 14 -33.14 -8.06 32.14
CA LYS A 14 -32.15 -8.49 31.13
C LYS A 14 -32.52 -7.92 29.76
N LYS A 15 -31.54 -7.85 28.86
CA LYS A 15 -31.77 -7.28 27.52
C LYS A 15 -32.83 -8.08 26.77
N GLU A 16 -32.80 -9.40 26.90
CA GLU A 16 -33.74 -10.32 26.27
C GLU A 16 -35.17 -10.10 26.78
N ASP A 17 -35.34 -9.93 28.11
CA ASP A 17 -36.63 -9.65 28.73
C ASP A 17 -37.19 -8.30 28.27
N LEU A 18 -36.34 -7.28 28.15
CA LEU A 18 -36.74 -5.97 27.64
C LEU A 18 -37.10 -5.99 26.15
N GLN A 19 -36.41 -6.80 25.35
CA GLN A 19 -36.73 -6.98 23.93
C GLN A 19 -38.06 -7.72 23.74
N GLU A 20 -38.35 -8.70 24.59
CA GLU A 20 -39.64 -9.38 24.57
C GLU A 20 -40.76 -8.44 25.00
N LEU A 21 -40.56 -7.68 26.09
CA LEU A 21 -41.49 -6.65 26.54
C LEU A 21 -41.73 -5.59 25.46
N ALA A 22 -40.68 -5.14 24.78
CA ALA A 22 -40.80 -4.21 23.66
C ALA A 22 -41.70 -4.75 22.55
N LYS A 23 -41.52 -6.02 22.16
CA LYS A 23 -42.37 -6.68 21.15
C LYS A 23 -43.81 -6.83 21.62
N GLN A 24 -44.05 -7.15 22.89
CA GLN A 24 -45.39 -7.26 23.48
C GLN A 24 -46.11 -5.90 23.51
N LEU A 25 -45.37 -4.83 23.76
CA LEU A 25 -45.87 -3.46 23.75
C LEU A 25 -45.93 -2.83 22.35
N GLY A 26 -45.43 -3.54 21.33
CA GLY A 26 -45.41 -3.06 19.95
C GLY A 26 -44.40 -1.93 19.68
N VAL A 27 -43.36 -1.82 20.51
CA VAL A 27 -42.27 -0.84 20.37
C VAL A 27 -40.98 -1.47 19.85
N ASP A 28 -40.11 -0.62 19.31
CA ASP A 28 -38.86 -1.04 18.67
C ASP A 28 -37.86 -1.64 19.67
N ALA A 29 -37.45 -2.88 19.41
CA ALA A 29 -36.58 -3.69 20.26
C ALA A 29 -35.08 -3.61 19.85
N GLU A 30 -34.73 -2.74 18.91
CA GLU A 30 -33.36 -2.58 18.44
C GLU A 30 -32.61 -1.55 19.30
N GLY A 31 -31.31 -1.81 19.55
CA GLY A 31 -30.44 -0.91 20.31
C GLY A 31 -29.91 -1.49 21.62
N THR A 32 -29.42 -0.59 22.47
CA THR A 32 -28.87 -0.92 23.79
C THR A 32 -29.97 -1.16 24.82
N LYS A 33 -29.64 -1.85 25.90
CA LYS A 33 -30.57 -2.21 26.98
C LYS A 33 -31.31 -0.98 27.56
N LYS A 34 -30.61 0.15 27.70
CA LYS A 34 -31.16 1.40 28.24
C LYS A 34 -32.16 2.04 27.28
N GLU A 35 -31.88 2.01 25.98
CA GLU A 35 -32.79 2.55 24.97
C GLU A 35 -34.10 1.78 24.91
N ILE A 36 -34.03 0.45 24.98
CA ILE A 36 -35.22 -0.41 24.99
C ILE A 36 -36.03 -0.18 26.27
N ALA A 37 -35.37 -0.12 27.43
CA ALA A 37 -36.02 0.20 28.70
C ALA A 37 -36.73 1.55 28.69
N ALA A 38 -36.10 2.60 28.15
CA ALA A 38 -36.69 3.93 28.03
C ALA A 38 -37.91 3.95 27.10
N ARG A 39 -37.85 3.24 25.96
CA ARG A 39 -39.00 3.11 25.04
C ARG A 39 -40.15 2.36 25.68
N CYS A 40 -39.88 1.25 26.37
CA CYS A 40 -40.90 0.50 27.11
C CYS A 40 -41.51 1.33 28.25
N ALA A 41 -40.71 2.14 28.95
CA ALA A 41 -41.18 3.04 30.01
C ALA A 41 -42.12 4.13 29.49
N ALA A 42 -41.96 4.56 28.24
CA ALA A 42 -42.79 5.57 27.59
C ALA A 42 -44.12 5.02 27.04
N VAL A 43 -44.34 3.70 27.05
CA VAL A 43 -45.60 3.10 26.62
C VAL A 43 -46.62 3.15 27.75
N GLU A 44 -47.82 3.63 27.42
CA GLU A 44 -48.96 3.64 28.33
C GLU A 44 -49.61 2.24 28.38
N VAL A 45 -49.46 1.55 29.51
CA VAL A 45 -49.96 0.18 29.75
C VAL A 45 -51.05 0.22 30.82
N ASP A 46 -52.04 -0.70 30.79
CA ASP A 46 -53.04 -0.76 31.88
C ASP A 46 -52.43 -1.40 33.13
N ILE A 47 -52.18 -0.59 34.16
CA ILE A 47 -51.60 -1.00 35.44
C ILE A 47 -52.72 -1.03 36.51
N PRO A 48 -52.86 -2.12 37.30
CA PRO A 48 -53.78 -2.15 38.42
C PRO A 48 -53.30 -1.22 39.55
N ASP A 49 -54.22 -0.39 40.04
CA ASP A 49 -54.01 0.77 40.91
C ASP A 49 -53.30 0.44 42.24
N ASN A 50 -52.10 0.99 42.45
CA ASN A 50 -51.57 1.21 43.79
C ASN A 50 -50.57 2.39 43.78
N SER A 51 -51.02 3.53 44.31
CA SER A 51 -50.25 4.75 44.62
C SER A 51 -50.20 5.83 43.52
N GLU A 52 -50.80 6.99 43.83
CA GLU A 52 -50.85 8.21 43.03
C GLU A 52 -49.44 8.72 42.66
N LEU A 53 -49.12 8.71 41.36
CA LEU A 53 -47.99 9.44 40.78
C LEU A 53 -48.50 10.79 40.24
N THR A 54 -47.87 11.88 40.66
CA THR A 54 -48.32 13.25 40.35
C THR A 54 -47.88 13.68 38.94
N GLU A 55 -48.50 14.72 38.37
CA GLU A 55 -48.12 15.22 37.03
C GLU A 55 -46.65 15.71 36.95
N GLU A 56 -46.02 16.00 38.09
CA GLU A 56 -44.58 16.28 38.18
C GLU A 56 -43.72 15.03 37.87
N ASP A 57 -44.12 13.84 38.30
CA ASP A 57 -43.37 12.59 38.06
C ASP A 57 -43.36 12.23 36.57
N LYS A 58 -44.47 12.49 35.85
CA LYS A 58 -44.55 12.33 34.38
C LYS A 58 -43.63 13.30 33.64
N LYS A 59 -43.51 14.54 34.14
CA LYS A 59 -42.65 15.55 33.53
C LYS A 59 -41.17 15.22 33.71
N VAL A 60 -40.76 14.71 34.88
CA VAL A 60 -39.39 14.27 35.14
C VAL A 60 -39.01 13.05 34.30
N ALA A 61 -39.94 12.10 34.11
CA ALA A 61 -39.71 10.96 33.23
C ALA A 61 -39.54 11.38 31.75
N ALA A 62 -40.33 12.34 31.27
CA ALA A 62 -40.23 12.87 29.91
C ALA A 62 -38.92 13.67 29.69
N GLU A 63 -38.50 14.46 30.67
CA GLU A 63 -37.25 15.24 30.59
C GLU A 63 -36.01 14.33 30.62
N ALA A 64 -36.02 13.28 31.45
CA ALA A 64 -34.96 12.27 31.48
C ALA A 64 -34.86 11.48 30.16
N ALA A 65 -36.01 11.16 29.53
CA ALA A 65 -36.03 10.50 28.22
C ALA A 65 -35.47 11.40 27.11
N ALA A 66 -35.76 12.71 27.14
CA ALA A 66 -35.24 13.66 26.16
C ALA A 66 -33.73 13.88 26.32
N GLU A 67 -33.20 13.97 27.55
CA GLU A 67 -31.76 14.11 27.78
C GLU A 67 -30.99 12.84 27.36
N ALA A 68 -31.56 11.65 27.57
CA ALA A 68 -30.98 10.39 27.11
C ALA A 68 -30.92 10.29 25.58
N ALA A 69 -31.98 10.75 24.88
CA ALA A 69 -31.99 10.79 23.42
C ALA A 69 -30.95 11.78 22.86
N ALA A 70 -30.79 12.95 23.48
CA ALA A 70 -29.79 13.93 23.06
C ALA A 70 -28.34 13.42 23.21
N LYS A 71 -28.02 12.74 24.32
CA LYS A 71 -26.69 12.14 24.53
C LYS A 71 -26.39 11.00 23.55
N ALA A 72 -27.39 10.20 23.19
CA ALA A 72 -27.22 9.13 22.20
C ALA A 72 -26.95 9.67 20.78
N GLU A 73 -27.55 10.81 20.41
CA GLU A 73 -27.31 11.45 19.12
C GLU A 73 -25.91 12.07 19.04
N GLU A 74 -25.43 12.68 20.13
CA GLU A 74 -24.08 13.25 20.22
C GLU A 74 -22.98 12.17 20.12
N GLU A 75 -23.16 11.03 20.80
CA GLU A 75 -22.20 9.91 20.75
C GLU A 75 -22.13 9.29 19.34
N LYS A 76 -23.27 9.20 18.65
CA LYS A 76 -23.33 8.74 17.26
C LYS A 76 -22.62 9.68 16.30
N ALA A 77 -22.76 11.00 16.48
CA ALA A 77 -22.06 12.01 15.69
C ALA A 77 -20.54 11.96 15.89
N ALA A 78 -20.07 11.74 17.12
CA ALA A 78 -18.65 11.58 17.42
C ALA A 78 -18.06 10.32 16.78
N ALA A 79 -18.79 9.19 16.80
CA ALA A 79 -18.36 7.95 16.17
C ALA A 79 -18.27 8.08 14.63
N GLU A 80 -19.23 8.74 13.99
CA GLU A 80 -19.22 8.95 12.54
C GLU A 80 -18.07 9.89 12.11
N ALA A 81 -17.77 10.92 12.91
CA ALA A 81 -16.62 11.79 12.69
C ALA A 81 -15.29 11.04 12.81
N ALA A 82 -15.15 10.17 13.81
CA ALA A 82 -13.95 9.33 13.97
C ALA A 82 -13.76 8.36 12.80
N ALA A 83 -14.85 7.73 12.33
CA ALA A 83 -14.80 6.83 11.17
C ALA A 83 -14.37 7.55 9.89
N LYS A 84 -14.87 8.77 9.64
CA LYS A 84 -14.43 9.57 8.48
C LYS A 84 -12.95 9.95 8.53
N VAL A 85 -12.42 10.27 9.70
CA VAL A 85 -10.99 10.58 9.87
C VAL A 85 -10.13 9.33 9.61
N GLU A 86 -10.58 8.16 10.04
CA GLU A 86 -9.85 6.90 9.79
C GLU A 86 -9.87 6.53 8.29
N GLU A 87 -11.01 6.69 7.62
CA GLU A 87 -11.15 6.46 6.18
C GLU A 87 -10.26 7.41 5.35
N GLU A 88 -10.23 8.70 5.68
CA GLU A 88 -9.39 9.69 4.99
C GLU A 88 -7.90 9.38 5.19
N LYS A 89 -7.50 8.95 6.39
CA LYS A 89 -6.12 8.53 6.67
C LYS A 89 -5.73 7.28 5.89
N ALA A 90 -6.63 6.29 5.77
CA ALA A 90 -6.38 5.10 4.96
C ALA A 90 -6.24 5.42 3.48
N ALA A 91 -7.07 6.33 2.95
CA ALA A 91 -6.97 6.80 1.57
C ALA A 91 -5.64 7.54 1.30
N ALA A 92 -5.20 8.39 2.23
CA ALA A 92 -3.91 9.09 2.12
C ALA A 92 -2.72 8.13 2.17
N GLU A 93 -2.74 7.11 3.03
CA GLU A 93 -1.67 6.10 3.10
C GLU A 93 -1.61 5.25 1.82
N ALA A 94 -2.76 4.89 1.24
CA ALA A 94 -2.83 4.16 -0.02
C ALA A 94 -2.27 4.99 -1.19
N ALA A 95 -2.58 6.29 -1.24
CA ALA A 95 -2.04 7.20 -2.26
C ALA A 95 -0.52 7.35 -2.14
N ALA A 96 0.03 7.47 -0.92
CA ALA A 96 1.46 7.57 -0.69
C ALA A 96 2.22 6.30 -1.13
N LYS A 97 1.69 5.11 -0.82
CA LYS A 97 2.30 3.84 -1.27
C LYS A 97 2.29 3.70 -2.79
N ALA A 98 1.21 4.13 -3.46
CA ALA A 98 1.14 4.09 -4.92
C ALA A 98 2.15 5.04 -5.59
N GLU A 99 2.39 6.22 -5.00
CA GLU A 99 3.42 7.15 -5.51
C GLU A 99 4.83 6.59 -5.32
N GLU A 100 5.13 5.99 -4.17
CA GLU A 100 6.43 5.36 -3.89
C GLU A 100 6.72 4.21 -4.88
N GLU A 101 5.75 3.34 -5.12
CA GLU A 101 5.91 2.21 -6.05
C GLU A 101 6.17 2.70 -7.49
N LYS A 102 5.47 3.77 -7.91
CA LYS A 102 5.68 4.38 -9.22
C LYS A 102 7.08 4.99 -9.35
N ALA A 103 7.57 5.66 -8.31
CA ALA A 103 8.93 6.22 -8.29
C ALA A 103 10.01 5.12 -8.36
N ALA A 104 9.82 4.01 -7.64
CA ALA A 104 10.71 2.87 -7.69
C ALA A 104 10.75 2.21 -9.09
N ALA A 105 9.59 2.05 -9.72
CA ALA A 105 9.50 1.51 -11.08
C ALA A 105 10.20 2.41 -12.12
N GLU A 106 10.04 3.73 -12.02
CA GLU A 106 10.69 4.67 -12.94
C GLU A 106 12.22 4.68 -12.76
N ALA A 107 12.71 4.58 -11.52
CA ALA A 107 14.14 4.47 -11.24
C ALA A 107 14.74 3.17 -11.81
N ALA A 108 14.03 2.05 -11.68
CA ALA A 108 14.46 0.77 -12.25
C ALA A 108 14.52 0.82 -13.79
N ALA A 109 13.53 1.42 -14.45
CA ALA A 109 13.51 1.58 -15.91
C ALA A 109 14.67 2.44 -16.42
N LYS A 110 14.97 3.57 -15.75
CA LYS A 110 16.13 4.42 -16.08
C LYS A 110 17.46 3.68 -15.94
N ALA A 111 17.62 2.88 -14.89
CA ALA A 111 18.83 2.09 -14.68
C ALA A 111 19.03 1.01 -15.76
N GLU A 112 17.94 0.38 -16.22
CA GLU A 112 18.00 -0.59 -17.32
C GLU A 112 18.39 0.07 -18.65
N GLU A 113 17.81 1.25 -18.95
CA GLU A 113 18.14 2.02 -20.16
C GLU A 113 19.61 2.43 -20.18
N GLU A 114 20.14 2.94 -19.06
CA GLU A 114 21.55 3.34 -18.96
C GLU A 114 22.50 2.15 -19.15
N LYS A 115 22.15 0.98 -18.58
CA LYS A 115 22.93 -0.25 -18.77
C LYS A 115 22.91 -0.71 -20.23
N ALA A 116 21.76 -0.64 -20.90
CA ALA A 116 21.65 -0.98 -22.32
C ALA A 116 22.48 -0.03 -23.20
N ALA A 117 22.47 1.27 -22.90
CA ALA A 117 23.30 2.26 -23.59
C ALA A 117 24.81 1.99 -23.39
N ALA A 118 25.22 1.65 -22.16
CA ALA A 118 26.61 1.31 -21.85
C ALA A 118 27.06 0.02 -22.58
N GLU A 119 26.20 -1.01 -22.64
CA GLU A 119 26.50 -2.24 -23.37
C GLU A 119 26.63 -2.00 -24.88
N ALA A 120 25.74 -1.18 -25.45
CA ALA A 120 25.82 -0.80 -26.86
C ALA A 120 27.11 -0.01 -27.17
N ALA A 121 27.51 0.91 -26.29
CA ALA A 121 28.77 1.65 -26.43
C ALA A 121 29.99 0.73 -26.34
N ALA A 122 29.99 -0.23 -25.42
CA ALA A 122 31.07 -1.22 -25.27
C ALA A 122 31.20 -2.12 -26.51
N LYS A 123 30.09 -2.62 -27.06
CA LYS A 123 30.08 -3.40 -28.31
C LYS A 123 30.60 -2.58 -29.49
N ALA A 124 30.18 -1.32 -29.61
CA ALA A 124 30.65 -0.43 -30.68
C ALA A 124 32.16 -0.14 -30.56
N GLU A 125 32.70 -0.03 -29.34
CA GLU A 125 34.14 0.11 -29.13
C GLU A 125 34.90 -1.19 -29.48
N GLU A 126 34.38 -2.35 -29.11
CA GLU A 126 34.96 -3.65 -29.46
C GLU A 126 35.00 -3.85 -30.99
N GLU A 127 33.89 -3.55 -31.69
CA GLU A 127 33.84 -3.60 -33.16
C GLU A 127 34.87 -2.65 -33.81
N LYS A 128 35.03 -1.44 -33.27
CA LYS A 128 36.06 -0.51 -33.76
C LYS A 128 37.47 -1.04 -33.54
N LYS A 129 37.75 -1.65 -32.38
CA LYS A 129 39.04 -2.29 -32.11
C LYS A 129 39.29 -3.45 -33.08
N ALA A 130 38.29 -4.29 -33.32
CA ALA A 130 38.38 -5.40 -34.26
C ALA A 130 38.61 -4.93 -35.71
N ALA A 131 37.94 -3.86 -36.15
CA ALA A 131 38.12 -3.28 -37.48
C ALA A 131 39.51 -2.65 -37.71
N GLY A 132 40.20 -2.27 -36.64
CA GLY A 132 41.57 -1.74 -36.67
C GLY A 132 42.67 -2.80 -36.77
N LEU A 133 42.32 -4.09 -36.67
CA LEU A 133 43.27 -5.20 -36.77
C LEU A 133 43.48 -5.63 -38.23
N VAL A 134 44.70 -6.04 -38.54
CA VAL A 134 45.12 -6.60 -39.83
C VAL A 134 45.87 -7.91 -39.62
N LYS A 135 45.79 -8.81 -40.60
CA LYS A 135 46.54 -10.07 -40.58
C LYS A 135 47.95 -9.83 -41.09
N VAL A 136 48.94 -10.39 -40.41
CA VAL A 136 50.35 -10.38 -40.81
C VAL A 136 50.89 -11.81 -40.81
N LYS A 137 51.88 -12.05 -41.64
CA LYS A 137 52.62 -13.31 -41.76
C LYS A 137 54.08 -13.11 -41.37
N ALA A 138 54.56 -13.89 -40.39
CA ALA A 138 55.95 -13.86 -39.98
C ALA A 138 56.88 -14.37 -41.09
N GLN A 139 57.93 -13.61 -41.40
CA GLN A 139 58.92 -13.97 -42.41
C GLN A 139 60.10 -14.76 -41.83
N ARG A 140 60.37 -14.60 -40.53
CA ARG A 140 61.44 -15.30 -39.81
C ARG A 140 61.03 -15.50 -38.36
N ARG A 141 61.68 -16.44 -37.66
CA ARG A 141 61.46 -16.64 -36.24
C ARG A 141 61.84 -15.40 -35.43
N PHE A 142 60.94 -14.87 -34.61
CA PHE A 142 61.22 -13.75 -33.71
C PHE A 142 60.38 -13.82 -32.43
N LEU A 143 60.83 -13.15 -31.37
CA LEU A 143 60.05 -12.96 -30.14
C LEU A 143 59.24 -11.68 -30.27
N ASP A 144 57.91 -11.80 -30.32
CA ASP A 144 57.04 -10.65 -30.21
C ASP A 144 56.97 -10.19 -28.75
N LYS A 145 57.53 -9.01 -28.47
CA LYS A 145 57.59 -8.45 -27.11
C LYS A 145 56.25 -7.94 -26.58
N GLU A 146 55.29 -7.62 -27.45
CA GLU A 146 53.96 -7.17 -27.01
C GLU A 146 53.07 -8.36 -26.66
N LEU A 147 53.12 -9.41 -27.47
CA LEU A 147 52.36 -10.64 -27.23
C LEU A 147 53.09 -11.63 -26.31
N ASN A 148 54.35 -11.35 -25.98
CA ASN A 148 55.27 -12.22 -25.24
C ASN A 148 55.27 -13.67 -25.77
N GLN A 149 55.31 -13.80 -27.10
CA GLN A 149 55.16 -15.05 -27.84
C GLN A 149 56.24 -15.15 -28.91
N ILE A 150 56.79 -16.35 -29.09
CA ILE A 150 57.65 -16.64 -30.25
C ILE A 150 56.73 -16.87 -31.45
N LYS A 151 57.00 -16.19 -32.56
CA LYS A 151 56.37 -16.43 -33.86
C LYS A 151 57.40 -17.11 -34.76
N ASP A 152 57.02 -18.22 -35.36
CA ASP A 152 57.82 -18.96 -36.31
C ASP A 152 57.55 -18.51 -37.75
N THR A 153 58.46 -18.85 -38.66
CA THR A 153 58.35 -18.47 -40.07
C THR A 153 57.06 -19.06 -40.68
N GLY A 154 56.26 -18.21 -41.29
CA GLY A 154 54.99 -18.59 -41.92
C GLY A 154 53.76 -18.41 -41.05
N ASP A 155 53.92 -18.14 -39.74
CA ASP A 155 52.80 -17.93 -38.82
C ASP A 155 51.96 -16.71 -39.21
N VAL A 156 50.64 -16.89 -39.25
CA VAL A 156 49.68 -15.81 -39.52
C VAL A 156 48.93 -15.44 -38.25
N TYR A 157 48.89 -14.15 -37.93
CA TYR A 157 48.23 -13.63 -36.72
C TYR A 157 47.72 -12.20 -36.96
N THR A 158 46.82 -11.76 -36.09
CA THR A 158 46.22 -10.42 -36.15
C THR A 158 46.97 -9.45 -35.24
N VAL A 159 47.24 -8.25 -35.75
CA VAL A 159 47.86 -7.14 -35.02
C VAL A 159 47.20 -5.81 -35.42
N SER A 160 47.42 -4.75 -34.66
CA SER A 160 47.00 -3.40 -35.09
C SER A 160 47.74 -2.99 -36.36
N ARG A 161 47.15 -2.08 -37.15
CA ARG A 161 47.80 -1.52 -38.35
C ARG A 161 49.15 -0.87 -38.04
N GLU A 162 49.26 -0.17 -36.91
CA GLU A 162 50.50 0.45 -36.45
C GLU A 162 51.58 -0.61 -36.16
N ARG A 163 51.20 -1.70 -35.48
CA ARG A 163 52.12 -2.80 -35.20
C ARG A 163 52.53 -3.53 -36.48
N ALA A 164 51.61 -3.74 -37.41
CA ALA A 164 51.95 -4.32 -38.72
C ALA A 164 53.02 -3.49 -39.45
N ALA A 165 52.95 -2.16 -39.38
CA ALA A 165 53.97 -1.28 -39.95
C ALA A 165 55.34 -1.46 -39.26
N VAL A 166 55.37 -1.51 -37.93
CA VAL A 166 56.61 -1.74 -37.15
C VAL A 166 57.25 -3.10 -37.49
N LEU A 167 56.44 -4.16 -37.59
CA LEU A 167 56.94 -5.50 -37.92
C LEU A 167 57.46 -5.59 -39.36
N LYS A 168 56.85 -4.84 -40.28
CA LYS A 168 57.29 -4.70 -41.68
C LYS A 168 58.60 -3.93 -41.77
N GLU A 169 58.74 -2.82 -41.07
CA GLU A 169 59.98 -2.03 -41.01
C GLU A 169 61.14 -2.84 -40.42
N ALA A 170 60.88 -3.64 -39.39
CA ALA A 170 61.86 -4.54 -38.79
C ALA A 170 62.16 -5.81 -39.64
N GLY A 171 61.47 -6.01 -40.76
CA GLY A 171 61.63 -7.17 -41.64
C GLY A 171 61.37 -8.50 -40.94
N VAL A 172 60.47 -8.53 -39.96
CA VAL A 172 60.11 -9.75 -39.21
C VAL A 172 58.77 -10.34 -39.64
N ALA A 173 57.83 -9.50 -40.11
CA ALA A 173 56.55 -9.95 -40.67
C ALA A 173 56.05 -8.97 -41.74
N GLU A 174 55.15 -9.44 -42.60
CA GLU A 174 54.50 -8.64 -43.64
C GLU A 174 52.98 -8.79 -43.57
N VAL A 175 52.23 -7.81 -44.06
CA VAL A 175 50.76 -7.89 -44.15
C VAL A 175 50.38 -9.05 -45.06
N ALA A 176 49.53 -9.95 -44.55
CA ALA A 176 48.98 -11.04 -45.34
C ALA A 176 47.80 -10.50 -46.17
N GLU A 177 47.85 -10.67 -47.49
CA GLU A 177 46.70 -10.46 -48.40
C GLU A 177 45.56 -11.44 -48.11
#